data_AF-A0A9P4QM21-F1
#
_entry.id   AF-A0A9P4QM21-F1
#
_cell.length_a   1.000
_cell.length_b   1.000
_cell.length_c   1.000
_cell.angle_alpha   90.00
_cell.angle_beta   90.00
_cell.angle_gamma   90.00
#
_symmetry.space_group_name_H-M   'P 1'
#
loop_
_entity.id
_entity.type
_entity.pdbx_description
1 polymer ?
#
loop_
_entity_poly.entity_id
_entity_poly.type
_entity_poly.pdbx_seq_one_letter_code
_entity_poly.pdbx_strand_id
1 'polypeptide(L)'
;MKFLIAALAATAAATPLIPELKADVQLDKRADPIACTIGYQYCGWVLIQDHGWSPDALKYALCDANKDCNFASAQPWDYIWNCTKKFTAAPGVFCKGDCLGPQAHCT
;
A
#
# COMPACT_ATOMS: atom_id res chain seq x y z
N MET A 1 60.68 28.51 42.42
CA MET A 1 60.55 29.06 41.06
C MET A 1 59.38 28.36 40.37
N LYS A 2 58.44 29.15 39.85
CA LYS A 2 57.24 28.75 39.12
C LYS A 2 57.60 28.50 37.67
N PHE A 3 57.19 27.38 37.10
CA PHE A 3 56.93 27.29 35.66
C PHE A 3 55.60 26.55 35.45
N LEU A 4 54.60 27.33 35.07
CA LEU A 4 53.31 26.90 34.55
C LEU A 4 53.51 26.54 33.08
N ILE A 5 53.04 25.36 32.66
CA ILE A 5 52.76 25.09 31.26
C ILE A 5 51.28 24.75 31.17
N ALA A 6 50.58 25.59 30.43
CA ALA A 6 49.15 25.48 30.17
C ALA A 6 48.87 24.52 29.01
N ALA A 7 47.77 23.79 29.18
CA ALA A 7 46.77 23.40 28.19
C ALA A 7 47.22 22.71 26.88
N LEU A 8 46.69 21.50 26.68
CA LEU A 8 45.72 21.30 25.59
C LEU A 8 44.82 20.10 25.92
N ALA A 9 43.53 20.38 26.12
CA ALA A 9 42.49 19.38 26.27
C ALA A 9 42.06 18.89 24.89
N ALA A 10 42.12 17.58 24.66
CA ALA A 10 41.47 16.94 23.52
C ALA A 10 40.37 16.01 24.07
N THR A 11 39.17 16.54 24.20
CA THR A 11 37.96 15.75 24.44
C THR A 11 37.57 15.05 23.13
N ALA A 12 37.96 13.78 23.01
CA ALA A 12 37.39 12.90 22.00
C ALA A 12 35.95 12.56 22.40
N ALA A 13 34.99 13.26 21.80
CA ALA A 13 33.58 12.86 21.86
C ALA A 13 33.42 11.59 21.02
N ALA A 14 33.32 10.44 21.69
CA ALA A 14 32.92 9.19 21.05
C ALA A 14 31.43 9.28 20.70
N THR A 15 31.15 9.51 19.42
CA THR A 15 29.80 9.44 18.85
C THR A 15 29.23 8.04 19.08
N PRO A 16 28.00 7.90 19.62
CA PRO A 16 27.35 6.60 19.73
C PRO A 16 26.97 6.12 18.32
N LEU A 17 27.66 5.10 17.81
CA LEU A 17 27.25 4.38 16.61
C LEU A 17 26.13 3.41 16.99
N ILE A 18 24.89 3.89 17.02
CA ILE A 18 23.72 3.04 16.95
C ILE A 18 22.80 3.57 15.85
N PRO A 19 22.78 2.96 14.65
CA PRO A 19 21.53 2.77 13.96
C PRO A 19 20.90 1.50 14.55
N GLU A 20 19.85 1.70 15.34
CA GLU A 20 18.94 0.68 15.81
C GLU A 20 18.23 0.15 14.56
N LEU A 21 18.80 -0.86 13.90
CA LEU A 21 18.16 -1.52 12.77
C LEU A 21 17.08 -2.48 13.32
N LYS A 22 16.03 -1.91 13.90
CA LYS A 22 14.73 -2.57 13.97
C LYS A 22 14.19 -2.59 12.55
N ALA A 23 14.34 -3.72 11.89
CA ALA A 23 13.22 -4.35 11.21
C ALA A 23 13.65 -5.78 10.89
N ASP A 24 13.15 -6.73 11.66
CA ASP A 24 12.82 -8.03 11.12
C ASP A 24 11.77 -7.78 10.02
N VAL A 25 12.23 -7.40 8.82
CA VAL A 25 11.36 -7.34 7.65
C VAL A 25 11.08 -8.80 7.29
N GLN A 26 10.06 -9.35 7.95
CA GLN A 26 9.38 -10.56 7.52
C GLN A 26 8.71 -10.24 6.18
N LEU A 27 9.46 -10.28 5.08
CA LEU A 27 8.94 -10.14 3.71
C LEU A 27 8.12 -11.36 3.25
N ASP A 28 7.85 -12.34 4.13
CA ASP A 28 7.26 -13.62 3.74
C ASP A 28 6.09 -14.06 4.62
N LYS A 29 5.30 -13.11 5.13
CA LYS A 29 3.87 -13.39 5.31
C LYS A 29 3.18 -12.82 4.09
N ARG A 30 2.76 -13.69 3.18
CA ARG A 30 1.67 -13.36 2.25
C ARG A 30 0.56 -12.80 3.13
N ALA A 31 0.46 -11.47 3.21
CA ALA A 31 -0.54 -10.83 4.05
C ALA A 31 -1.86 -11.36 3.54
N ASP A 32 -2.57 -12.12 4.37
CA ASP A 32 -3.94 -12.47 4.05
C ASP A 32 -4.62 -11.16 3.62
N PRO A 33 -5.24 -11.10 2.43
CA PRO A 33 -5.74 -9.86 1.88
C PRO A 33 -6.59 -9.19 2.96
N ILE A 34 -6.33 -7.93 3.29
CA ILE A 34 -7.09 -7.24 4.34
C ILE A 34 -8.53 -7.16 3.87
N ALA A 35 -9.46 -7.64 4.71
CA ALA A 35 -10.87 -7.60 4.38
C ALA A 35 -11.29 -6.15 4.12
N CYS A 36 -11.94 -5.90 2.98
CA CYS A 36 -12.58 -4.62 2.77
C CYS A 36 -13.88 -4.52 3.59
N THR A 37 -14.28 -3.30 3.95
CA THR A 37 -15.48 -3.06 4.75
C THR A 37 -16.74 -3.26 3.91
N ILE A 38 -17.66 -4.11 4.36
CA ILE A 38 -18.93 -4.37 3.66
C ILE A 38 -19.73 -3.07 3.54
N GLY A 39 -20.25 -2.79 2.35
CA GLY A 39 -20.99 -1.58 2.02
C GLY A 39 -20.12 -0.37 1.64
N TYR A 40 -18.79 -0.48 1.73
CA TYR A 40 -17.88 0.57 1.32
C TYR A 40 -17.46 0.38 -0.15
N GLN A 41 -17.04 1.49 -0.76
CA GLN A 41 -16.54 1.54 -2.13
C GLN A 41 -15.06 1.93 -2.10
N TYR A 42 -14.24 1.15 -2.83
CA TYR A 42 -12.80 1.35 -2.94
C TYR A 42 -12.38 1.42 -4.39
N CYS A 43 -11.38 2.24 -4.71
CA CYS A 43 -10.73 2.14 -6.01
C CYS A 43 -9.97 0.82 -6.09
N GLY A 44 -9.91 0.22 -7.28
CA GLY A 44 -9.22 -1.06 -7.43
C GLY A 44 -7.74 -0.98 -7.06
N TRP A 45 -7.09 0.17 -7.28
CA TRP A 45 -5.71 0.39 -6.81
C TRP A 45 -5.58 0.31 -5.28
N VAL A 46 -6.60 0.76 -4.53
CA VAL A 46 -6.63 0.67 -3.05
C VAL A 46 -6.74 -0.78 -2.61
N LEU A 47 -7.61 -1.56 -3.28
CA LEU A 47 -7.74 -2.98 -2.98
C LEU A 47 -6.41 -3.73 -3.19
N ILE A 48 -5.64 -3.36 -4.22
CA ILE A 48 -4.35 -3.97 -4.52
C ILE A 48 -3.28 -3.52 -3.53
N GLN A 49 -3.09 -2.21 -3.35
CA GLN A 49 -1.97 -1.66 -2.59
C GLN A 49 -2.18 -1.77 -1.07
N ASP A 50 -3.37 -1.41 -0.60
CA ASP A 50 -3.62 -1.27 0.84
C ASP A 50 -4.25 -2.53 1.42
N HIS A 51 -5.06 -3.24 0.63
CA HIS A 51 -5.70 -4.48 1.05
C HIS A 51 -5.01 -5.75 0.55
N GLY A 52 -3.96 -5.65 -0.27
CA GLY A 52 -3.19 -6.81 -0.73
C GLY A 52 -3.96 -7.77 -1.65
N TRP A 53 -4.99 -7.29 -2.35
CA TRP A 53 -5.74 -8.11 -3.29
C TRP A 53 -4.90 -8.41 -4.53
N SER A 54 -5.03 -9.63 -5.06
CA SER A 54 -4.37 -9.99 -6.31
C SER A 54 -4.96 -9.19 -7.48
N PRO A 55 -4.14 -8.48 -8.27
CA PRO A 55 -4.60 -7.83 -9.49
C PRO A 55 -5.28 -8.81 -10.45
N ASP A 56 -4.78 -10.03 -10.55
CA ASP A 56 -5.36 -11.06 -11.42
C ASP A 56 -6.72 -11.53 -10.92
N ALA A 57 -6.91 -11.64 -9.60
CA ALA A 57 -8.23 -11.95 -9.04
C ALA A 57 -9.26 -10.86 -9.39
N LEU A 58 -8.86 -9.59 -9.32
CA LEU A 58 -9.73 -8.48 -9.74
C LEU A 58 -10.01 -8.49 -11.25
N LYS A 59 -9.02 -8.83 -12.09
CA LYS A 59 -9.23 -9.03 -13.54
C LYS A 59 -10.25 -10.12 -13.82
N TYR A 60 -10.13 -11.28 -13.16
CA TYR A 60 -11.09 -12.37 -13.31
C TYR A 60 -12.50 -11.97 -12.84
N ALA A 61 -12.61 -11.27 -11.70
CA ALA A 61 -13.89 -10.78 -11.21
C ALA A 61 -14.53 -9.77 -12.17
N LEU A 62 -13.73 -8.89 -12.78
CA LEU A 62 -14.19 -7.93 -13.79
C LEU A 62 -14.66 -8.62 -15.08
N CYS A 63 -13.89 -9.59 -15.56
CA CYS A 63 -14.22 -10.45 -16.70
C CYS A 63 -15.52 -11.22 -16.48
N ASP A 64 -15.72 -11.79 -15.29
CA ASP A 64 -16.96 -12.51 -15.00
C ASP A 64 -18.18 -11.56 -14.92
N ALA A 65 -18.02 -10.37 -14.33
CA ALA A 65 -19.10 -9.39 -14.20
C ALA A 65 -19.51 -8.76 -15.54
N ASN A 66 -18.53 -8.35 -16.36
CA ASN A 66 -18.79 -7.59 -17.59
C ASN A 66 -18.83 -8.46 -18.85
N LYS A 67 -18.45 -9.75 -18.74
CA LYS A 67 -18.23 -10.67 -19.87
C LYS A 67 -17.20 -10.15 -20.88
N ASP A 68 -16.36 -9.22 -20.44
CA ASP A 68 -15.26 -8.65 -21.18
C ASP A 68 -13.96 -8.88 -20.41
N CYS A 69 -13.11 -9.73 -20.98
CA CYS A 69 -11.81 -10.11 -20.42
C CYS A 69 -10.67 -9.41 -21.18
N ASN A 70 -11.00 -8.42 -22.02
CA ASN A 70 -10.05 -7.59 -22.73
C ASN A 70 -9.60 -6.42 -21.83
N PHE A 71 -8.52 -6.66 -21.08
CA PHE A 71 -7.96 -5.67 -20.15
C PHE A 71 -7.11 -4.58 -20.86
N ALA A 72 -7.29 -4.34 -22.16
CA ALA A 72 -6.51 -3.33 -22.89
C ALA A 72 -7.01 -1.90 -22.63
N SER A 73 -8.32 -1.71 -22.47
CA SER A 73 -8.97 -0.41 -22.31
C SER A 73 -9.57 -0.18 -20.92
N ALA A 74 -9.72 -1.23 -20.13
CA ALA A 74 -10.40 -1.18 -18.84
C ALA A 74 -9.66 -2.07 -17.82
N GLN A 75 -8.87 -1.41 -16.97
CA GLN A 75 -8.08 -2.10 -15.97
C GLN A 75 -8.81 -2.13 -14.63
N PRO A 76 -8.69 -3.20 -13.84
CA PRO A 76 -9.42 -3.32 -12.57
C PRO A 76 -9.08 -2.20 -11.57
N TRP A 77 -7.87 -1.64 -11.62
CA TRP A 77 -7.47 -0.56 -10.70
C TRP A 77 -8.19 0.77 -10.94
N ASP A 78 -8.77 0.95 -12.13
CA ASP A 78 -9.52 2.14 -12.54
C ASP A 78 -11.03 2.01 -12.26
N TYR A 79 -11.47 0.89 -11.71
CA TYR A 79 -12.86 0.68 -11.31
C TYR A 79 -13.07 1.05 -9.84
N ILE A 80 -14.28 1.54 -9.56
CA ILE A 80 -14.87 1.55 -8.22
C ILE A 80 -15.33 0.13 -7.92
N TRP A 81 -14.92 -0.43 -6.80
CA TRP A 81 -15.29 -1.76 -6.32
C TRP A 81 -16.19 -1.65 -5.10
N ASN A 82 -17.37 -2.27 -5.17
CA ASN A 82 -18.33 -2.34 -4.09
C ASN A 82 -18.07 -3.58 -3.24
N CYS A 83 -17.73 -3.40 -1.98
CA CYS A 83 -17.50 -4.53 -1.08
C CYS A 83 -18.82 -5.15 -0.60
N THR A 84 -19.09 -6.38 -1.06
CA THR A 84 -20.35 -7.08 -0.81
C THR A 84 -20.24 -8.10 0.31
N LYS A 85 -19.05 -8.71 0.47
CA LYS A 85 -18.74 -9.68 1.54
C LYS A 85 -17.29 -9.51 1.97
N LYS A 86 -16.92 -10.13 3.09
CA LYS A 86 -15.53 -10.22 3.52
C LYS A 86 -14.70 -10.88 2.40
N PHE A 87 -13.72 -10.17 1.87
CA PHE A 87 -12.87 -10.58 0.73
C PHE A 87 -13.60 -10.76 -0.61
N THR A 88 -14.75 -10.11 -0.80
CA THR A 88 -15.45 -10.12 -2.09
C THR A 88 -15.95 -8.73 -2.41
N ALA A 89 -15.61 -8.26 -3.61
CA ALA A 89 -16.07 -6.99 -4.14
C ALA A 89 -16.56 -7.19 -5.57
N ALA A 90 -17.61 -6.46 -5.93
CA ALA A 90 -18.15 -6.43 -7.28
C ALA A 90 -17.67 -5.14 -7.96
N PRO A 91 -17.23 -5.20 -9.23
CA PRO A 91 -16.89 -4.01 -9.98
C PRO A 91 -18.15 -3.16 -10.18
N GLY A 92 -17.98 -1.85 -10.08
CA GLY A 92 -19.02 -0.84 -10.29
C GLY A 92 -18.66 0.04 -11.47
N VAL A 93 -18.43 1.32 -11.20
CA VAL A 93 -18.17 2.34 -12.22
C VAL A 93 -16.73 2.28 -12.69
N PHE A 94 -16.50 2.39 -14.00
CA PHE A 94 -15.18 2.59 -14.58
C PHE A 94 -14.81 4.08 -14.60
N CYS A 95 -13.71 4.46 -13.97
CA CYS A 95 -13.27 5.86 -13.89
C CYS A 95 -12.23 6.25 -14.95
N LYS A 96 -11.90 5.39 -15.94
CA LYS A 96 -10.96 5.72 -17.04
C LYS A 96 -9.57 6.24 -16.60
N GLY A 97 -9.09 5.81 -15.43
CA GLY A 97 -7.81 6.27 -14.85
C GLY A 97 -7.97 7.28 -13.72
N ASP A 98 -9.18 7.81 -13.51
CA ASP A 98 -9.46 8.93 -12.61
C ASP A 98 -10.17 8.47 -11.31
N CYS A 99 -9.88 7.26 -10.83
CA CYS A 99 -10.45 6.78 -9.57
C CYS A 99 -9.67 7.34 -8.38
N LEU A 100 -10.32 8.21 -7.60
CA LEU A 100 -9.79 8.77 -6.36
C LEU A 100 -10.36 8.03 -5.14
N GLY A 101 -9.52 7.72 -4.17
CA GLY A 101 -9.86 6.90 -3.01
C GLY A 101 -8.79 7.02 -1.92
N PRO A 102 -9.05 6.55 -0.69
CA PRO A 102 -9.72 5.26 -0.39
C PRO A 102 -11.25 5.25 -0.40
N GLN A 103 -11.94 6.37 -0.19
CA GLN A 103 -13.38 6.48 -0.48
C GLN A 103 -13.57 6.74 -1.97
N ALA A 104 -13.95 5.70 -2.70
CA ALA A 104 -13.92 5.72 -4.15
C ALA A 104 -14.90 6.73 -4.77
N HIS A 105 -14.38 7.54 -5.68
CA HIS A 105 -15.16 8.39 -6.59
C HIS A 105 -14.36 8.61 -7.87
N CYS A 106 -15.05 8.84 -8.99
CA CYS A 106 -14.41 9.30 -10.23
C CYS A 106 -14.38 10.83 -10.26
N THR A 107 -13.36 11.43 -10.89
CA THR A 107 -13.36 12.86 -11.22
C THR A 107 -13.80 13.16 -12.65
#